data_AF-A0A7V3H635-F1
#
_entry.id   AF-A0A7V3H635-F1
#
_cell.length_a   1.000
_cell.length_b   1.000
_cell.length_c   1.000
_cell.angle_alpha   90.00
_cell.angle_beta   90.00
_cell.angle_gamma   90.00
#
_symmetry.space_group_name_H-M   'P 1'
#
loop_
_entity.id
_entity.type
_entity.pdbx_description
1 polymer ?
#
loop_
_entity_poly.entity_id
_entity_poly.type
_entity_poly.pdbx_seq_one_letter_code
_entity_poly.pdbx_strand_id
1 'polypeptide(L)' 'ILITDHNVRETLQIVDRAEIIHRGEILISGTARELAADQRAREIYLGERFTL' A
#
# COMPACT_ATOMS: atom_id res chain seq x y z
N ILE A 1 12.81 9.94 -2.48
CA ILE A 1 11.76 10.57 -3.33
C ILE A 1 10.44 10.27 -2.64
N LEU A 2 9.54 11.25 -2.53
CA LEU A 2 8.20 11.05 -1.98
C LEU A 2 7.20 11.23 -3.11
N ILE A 3 6.33 10.23 -3.28
CA ILE A 3 5.23 10.27 -4.24
C ILE A 3 3.92 9.92 -3.52
N THR A 4 2.83 10.46 -4.04
CA THR A 4 1.46 10.15 -3.60
C THR A 4 0.62 9.94 -4.84
N ASP A 5 -0.20 8.90 -4.85
CA ASP A 5 -1.07 8.56 -5.97
C ASP A 5 -2.30 7.81 -5.43
N HIS A 6 -3.36 7.77 -6.22
CA HIS A 6 -4.54 6.95 -5.94
C HIS A 6 -4.40 5.52 -6.50
N ASN A 7 -3.47 5.31 -7.44
CA ASN A 7 -3.13 4.01 -8.02
C ASN A 7 -2.15 3.26 -7.12
N VAL A 8 -2.67 2.71 -6.02
CA VAL A 8 -1.87 2.03 -4.99
C VAL A 8 -1.06 0.85 -5.55
N ARG A 9 -1.60 0.15 -6.54
CA ARG A 9 -1.03 -1.07 -7.13
C ARG A 9 0.27 -0.75 -7.88
N GLU A 10 0.22 0.22 -8.78
CA GLU A 10 1.35 0.72 -9.57
C GLU A 10 2.36 1.44 -8.67
N THR A 11 1.88 2.18 -7.67
CA THR A 11 2.74 2.88 -6.71
C THR A 11 3.59 1.89 -5.91
N LEU A 12 2.98 0.82 -5.40
CA LEU A 12 3.70 -0.21 -4.64
C LEU A 12 4.76 -0.96 -5.47
N GLN A 13 4.65 -0.97 -6.79
CA GLN A 13 5.66 -1.61 -7.66
C GLN A 13 6.95 -0.79 -7.79
N ILE A 14 6.91 0.51 -7.51
CA ILE A 14 8.04 1.42 -7.74
C ILE A 14 8.64 2.03 -6.47
N VAL A 15 8.04 1.78 -5.30
CA VAL A 15 8.50 2.32 -4.02
C VAL A 15 9.11 1.24 -3.12
N ASP A 16 10.12 1.62 -2.34
CA ASP A 16 10.68 0.75 -1.31
C ASP A 16 9.72 0.59 -0.12
N ARG A 17 9.03 1.68 0.24
CA ARG A 17 8.13 1.80 1.39
C ARG A 17 6.90 2.63 1.05
N ALA A 18 5.79 2.34 1.72
CA ALA A 18 4.56 3.10 1.58
C ALA A 18 3.80 3.22 2.91
N GLU A 19 2.98 4.26 2.96
CA GLU A 19 2.11 4.61 4.08
C GLU A 19 0.70 4.80 3.53
N ILE A 20 -0.27 4.10 4.07
CA ILE A 20 -1.68 4.26 3.71
C ILE A 20 -2.36 5.09 4.79
N ILE A 21 -2.87 6.26 4.40
CA ILE A 21 -3.50 7.21 5.31
C ILE A 21 -5.02 7.19 5.11
N HIS A 22 -5.76 7.10 6.20
CA HIS A 22 -7.22 7.21 6.22
C HIS A 22 -7.65 8.13 7.36
N ARG A 23 -8.48 9.15 7.06
CA ARG A 23 -9.00 10.12 8.06
C ARG A 23 -7.91 10.80 8.90
N GLY A 24 -6.76 11.09 8.30
CA GLY A 24 -5.64 11.76 8.97
C GLY A 24 -4.76 10.85 9.84
N GLU A 25 -5.03 9.55 9.87
CA GLU A 25 -4.23 8.56 10.60
C GLU A 25 -3.54 7.59 9.64
N ILE A 26 -2.36 7.13 10.02
CA ILE A 26 -1.67 6.05 9.32
C ILE A 26 -2.40 4.74 9.65
N LEU A 27 -3.02 4.15 8.64
CA LEU A 27 -3.72 2.89 8.77
C LEU A 27 -2.76 1.70 8.66
N ILE A 28 -1.82 1.78 7.71
CA ILE A 28 -0.82 0.73 7.44
C ILE A 28 0.50 1.40 7.01
N SER A 29 1.60 0.89 7.53
CA SER A 29 2.98 1.34 7.30
C SER A 29 3.85 0.13 7.00
N GLY A 30 4.71 0.20 5.99
CA GLY A 30 5.66 -0.88 5.72
C GLY A 30 6.43 -0.74 4.42
N THR A 31 7.24 -1.74 4.13
CA THR A 31 7.81 -1.95 2.79
C THR A 31 6.72 -2.38 1.81
N ALA A 32 6.93 -2.17 0.51
CA ALA A 32 5.98 -2.59 -0.50
C ALA A 32 5.65 -4.10 -0.43
N ARG A 33 6.66 -4.93 -0.11
CA ARG A 33 6.47 -6.39 0.06
C ARG A 33 5.64 -6.75 1.28
N GLU A 34 5.89 -6.10 2.41
CA GLU A 34 5.10 -6.31 3.63
C GLU A 34 3.64 -5.92 3.39
N LEU A 35 3.41 -4.76 2.79
CA LEU A 35 2.06 -4.27 2.43
C LEU A 35 1.35 -5.18 1.44
N ALA A 36 2.06 -5.72 0.46
CA ALA A 36 1.48 -6.67 -0.49
C ALA A 36 1.11 -8.02 0.12
N ALA A 37 1.81 -8.44 1.18
CA ALA A 37 1.52 -9.66 1.93
C ALA A 37 0.52 -9.43 3.08
N ASP A 38 0.25 -8.17 3.45
CA ASP A 38 -0.64 -7.82 4.55
C ASP A 38 -2.12 -8.05 4.17
N GLN A 39 -2.79 -8.89 4.95
CA GLN A 39 -4.20 -9.26 4.75
C GLN A 39 -5.14 -8.05 4.89
N ARG A 40 -4.87 -7.14 5.82
CA ARG A 40 -5.67 -5.91 6.01
C ARG A 40 -5.47 -4.95 4.84
N ALA A 41 -4.24 -4.84 4.33
CA ALA A 41 -3.97 -4.04 3.13
C ALA A 41 -4.72 -4.59 1.90
N ARG A 42 -4.79 -5.91 1.76
CA ARG A 42 -5.57 -6.60 0.71
C ARG A 42 -7.07 -6.33 0.84
N GLU A 43 -7.62 -6.45 2.03
CA GLU A 43 -9.05 -6.24 2.28
C GLU A 43 -9.49 -4.79 2.07
N ILE A 44 -8.66 -3.83 2.47
CA ILE A 44 -9.06 -2.42 2.52
C ILE A 44 -8.65 -1.65 1.26
N TYR A 45 -7.52 -1.97 0.62
CA TYR A 45 -6.93 -1.16 -0.46
C TYR A 45 -6.51 -1.92 -1.73
N LEU A 46 -5.90 -3.09 -1.61
CA LEU A 46 -5.23 -3.75 -2.76
C LEU A 46 -6.16 -4.71 -3.54
N GLY A 47 -7.16 -5.25 -2.84
CA GLY A 47 -8.04 -6.32 -3.30
C GLY A 47 -7.39 -7.71 -3.26
N GLU A 48 -8.23 -8.74 -3.10
CA GLU A 48 -7.85 -10.17 -3.02
C GLU A 48 -6.94 -10.64 -4.18
N ARG A 49 -7.07 -10.02 -5.37
CA ARG A 49 -6.30 -10.37 -6.58
C ARG A 49 -5.02 -9.55 -6.75
N PHE A 50 -4.49 -8.93 -5.70
CA PHE A 50 -3.22 -8.23 -5.78
C PHE A 50 -2.03 -9.18 -5.67
N THR A 51 -1.10 -9.01 -6.61
CA THR A 51 0.19 -9.69 -6.65
C THR A 51 1.21 -8.65 -7.13
N LEU A 52 2.38 -8.60 -6.48
CA LEU A 52 3.49 -7.73 -6.85
C LEU A 52 4.16 -8.20 -8.13
#